data_AF-A0A4Q3S956-F1
#
_entry.id   AF-A0A4Q3S956-F1
#
_cell.length_a   1.000
_cell.length_b   1.000
_cell.length_c   1.000
_cell.angle_alpha   90.00
_cell.angle_beta   90.00
_cell.angle_gamma   90.00
#
_symmetry.space_group_name_H-M   'P 1'
#
loop_
_entity.id
_entity.type
_entity.pdbx_description
1 polymer ?
#
loop_
_entity_poly.entity_id
_entity_poly.type
_entity_poly.pdbx_seq_one_letter_code
_entity_poly.pdbx_strand_id
1 'polypeptide(L)'
;MKLIGVATLIASLMLSGCSGSNQTVEVRITADSYRTGSVNSKLATPIVDEVVRINPKRVLMVTCLSTPPVKVIQFVDEVRARIKPQIQGTFAEQDCPA
;
A
#
# COMPACT_ATOMS: atom_id res chain seq x y z
N MET A 1 -19.32 -23.26 58.65
CA MET A 1 -17.92 -22.83 58.47
C MET A 1 -17.28 -23.63 57.33
N LYS A 2 -17.05 -22.99 56.17
CA LYS A 2 -16.01 -23.25 55.13
C LYS A 2 -16.52 -22.65 53.80
N LEU A 3 -16.20 -21.40 53.45
CA LEU A 3 -14.96 -20.85 52.86
C LEU A 3 -14.68 -21.31 51.41
N ILE A 4 -14.51 -20.29 50.55
CA ILE A 4 -13.69 -20.23 49.32
C ILE A 4 -14.47 -20.65 48.07
N GLY A 5 -14.84 -19.72 47.16
CA GLY A 5 -13.93 -18.85 46.41
C GLY A 5 -13.41 -19.67 45.21
N VAL A 6 -13.64 -19.34 43.96
CA VAL A 6 -13.00 -18.24 43.24
C VAL A 6 -13.68 -18.22 41.86
N ALA A 7 -14.27 -17.08 41.50
CA ALA A 7 -14.76 -16.82 40.16
C ALA A 7 -13.55 -16.45 39.27
N THR A 8 -13.05 -17.42 38.51
CA THR A 8 -11.94 -17.21 37.58
C THR A 8 -12.49 -16.68 36.24
N LEU A 9 -12.82 -15.39 36.20
CA LEU A 9 -13.02 -14.67 34.93
C LEU A 9 -11.65 -14.40 34.31
N ILE A 10 -11.19 -15.30 33.45
CA ILE A 10 -9.99 -15.11 32.64
C ILE A 10 -10.36 -14.14 31.51
N ALA A 11 -10.25 -12.84 31.82
CA ALA A 11 -10.26 -11.79 30.81
C ALA A 11 -8.95 -11.87 30.01
N SER A 12 -8.98 -12.66 28.94
CA SER A 12 -7.91 -12.67 27.94
C SER A 12 -8.08 -11.44 27.05
N LEU A 13 -7.58 -10.30 27.52
CA LEU A 13 -7.31 -9.14 26.68
C LEU A 13 -6.21 -9.55 25.69
N MET A 14 -6.62 -10.04 24.52
CA MET A 14 -5.75 -10.12 23.36
C MET A 14 -5.49 -8.69 22.91
N LEU A 15 -4.44 -8.06 23.44
CA LEU A 15 -3.77 -6.98 22.71
C LEU A 15 -3.20 -7.64 21.45
N SER A 16 -4.01 -7.69 20.39
CA SER A 16 -3.49 -7.92 19.05
C SER A 16 -2.47 -6.81 18.83
N GLY A 17 -1.19 -7.21 18.91
CA GLY A 17 -0.08 -6.29 18.83
C GLY A 17 -0.25 -5.40 17.62
N CYS A 18 0.14 -4.13 17.77
CA CYS A 18 0.50 -3.28 16.65
C CYS A 18 1.59 -4.02 15.86
N SER A 19 1.16 -4.89 14.96
CA SER A 19 2.02 -5.49 13.97
C SER A 19 2.43 -4.31 13.11
N GLY A 20 3.62 -3.79 13.38
CA GLY A 20 4.35 -2.91 12.48
C GLY A 20 4.62 -3.68 11.21
N SER A 21 3.55 -3.93 10.44
CA SER A 21 3.62 -4.49 9.11
C SER A 21 4.51 -3.52 8.35
N ASN A 22 5.59 -4.05 7.77
CA ASN A 22 6.31 -3.37 6.71
C ASN A 22 5.34 -3.22 5.53
N GLN A 23 4.39 -2.28 5.65
CA GLN A 23 3.34 -2.04 4.67
C GLN A 23 4.03 -1.61 3.39
N THR A 24 4.18 -2.58 2.50
CA THR A 24 4.55 -2.36 1.11
C THR A 24 3.24 -2.18 0.36
N VAL A 25 3.09 -1.07 -0.34
CA VAL A 25 1.94 -0.83 -1.20
C VAL A 25 2.38 -1.09 -2.64
N GLU A 26 1.69 -2.02 -3.30
CA GLU A 26 1.85 -2.21 -4.74
C GLU A 26 1.08 -1.13 -5.48
N VAL A 27 1.75 -0.48 -6.43
CA VAL A 27 1.13 0.44 -7.38
C VAL A 27 1.40 -0.05 -8.77
N ARG A 28 0.33 -0.40 -9.48
CA ARG A 28 0.42 -0.78 -10.89
C ARG A 28 0.25 0.46 -11.75
N ILE A 29 1.16 0.64 -12.70
CA ILE A 29 1.15 1.75 -13.64
C ILE A 29 1.18 1.18 -15.05
N THR A 30 0.18 1.51 -15.84
CA THR A 30 0.06 1.12 -17.25
C THR A 30 -0.01 2.38 -18.12
N ALA A 31 -0.04 2.20 -19.44
CA ALA A 31 -0.28 3.30 -20.37
C ALA A 31 -1.57 4.06 -20.03
N ASP A 32 -2.62 3.33 -19.65
CA ASP A 32 -3.97 3.89 -19.50
C ASP A 32 -4.31 4.31 -18.07
N SER A 33 -3.71 3.69 -17.05
CA SER A 33 -4.10 3.94 -15.67
C SER A 33 -3.02 3.71 -14.62
N TYR A 34 -3.34 4.15 -13.42
CA TYR A 34 -2.65 3.88 -12.16
C TYR A 34 -3.63 3.12 -11.27
N ARG A 35 -3.16 2.09 -10.56
CA ARG A 35 -4.00 1.27 -9.68
C ARG A 35 -3.28 0.91 -8.40
N THR A 36 -3.97 1.03 -7.27
CA THR A 36 -3.52 0.54 -5.96
C THR A 36 -4.72 0.05 -5.17
N GLY A 37 -4.64 -1.17 -4.61
CA GLY A 37 -5.79 -1.79 -3.94
C GLY A 37 -7.05 -1.77 -4.81
N SER A 38 -8.12 -1.13 -4.31
CA SER A 38 -9.40 -0.95 -5.01
C SER A 38 -9.49 0.36 -5.83
N VAL A 39 -8.49 1.25 -5.74
CA VAL A 39 -8.50 2.55 -6.42
C VAL A 39 -7.84 2.41 -7.80
N ASN A 40 -8.54 2.82 -8.85
CA ASN A 40 -8.06 2.85 -10.23
C ASN A 40 -8.39 4.21 -10.84
N SER A 41 -7.40 4.85 -11.46
CA SER A 41 -7.54 6.19 -12.04
C SER A 41 -6.66 6.36 -13.27
N LYS A 42 -7.10 7.15 -14.25
CA LYS A 42 -6.25 7.58 -15.37
C LYS A 42 -5.18 8.59 -14.94
N LEU A 43 -5.39 9.28 -13.81
CA LEU A 43 -4.51 10.30 -13.24
C LEU A 43 -3.71 9.73 -12.06
N ALA A 44 -2.49 10.23 -11.86
CA ALA A 44 -1.64 9.78 -10.75
C ALA A 44 -2.21 10.21 -9.39
N THR A 45 -2.71 11.44 -9.28
CA THR A 45 -3.07 12.07 -8.00
C THR A 45 -4.00 11.24 -7.11
N PRO A 46 -5.11 10.63 -7.59
CA PRO A 46 -5.95 9.81 -6.71
C PRO A 46 -5.24 8.57 -6.15
N ILE A 47 -4.29 8.00 -6.90
CA ILE A 47 -3.47 6.88 -6.44
C ILE A 47 -2.43 7.36 -5.43
N VAL A 48 -1.84 8.53 -5.67
CA VAL A 48 -0.93 9.17 -4.72
C VAL A 48 -1.63 9.49 -3.41
N ASP A 49 -2.84 10.03 -3.45
CA ASP A 49 -3.65 10.33 -2.26
C ASP A 49 -3.90 9.06 -1.43
N GLU A 50 -4.21 7.94 -2.10
CA GLU A 50 -4.40 6.66 -1.43
C GLU A 50 -3.10 6.11 -0.82
N VAL A 51 -1.98 6.21 -1.53
CA VAL A 51 -0.66 5.83 -1.01
C VAL A 51 -0.28 6.69 0.19
N VAL A 52 -0.53 8.00 0.14
CA VAL A 52 -0.28 8.93 1.26
C VAL A 52 -1.17 8.59 2.46
N ARG A 53 -2.44 8.26 2.23
CA ARG A 53 -3.38 7.84 3.29
C ARG A 53 -2.90 6.58 4.01
N ILE A 54 -2.35 5.61 3.28
CA ILE A 54 -1.77 4.38 3.84
C ILE A 54 -0.44 4.68 4.54
N ASN A 55 0.32 5.66 4.04
CA ASN A 55 1.65 6.05 4.53
C ASN A 55 2.65 4.87 4.65
N PRO A 56 2.89 4.12 3.55
CA PRO A 56 3.71 2.93 3.58
C PRO A 56 5.20 3.25 3.74
N LYS A 57 5.97 2.29 4.25
CA LYS A 57 7.45 2.37 4.23
C LYS A 57 8.01 2.14 2.84
N ARG A 58 7.30 1.35 2.01
CA ARG A 58 7.74 0.98 0.67
C ARG A 58 6.60 1.05 -0.34
N VAL A 59 6.91 1.55 -1.53
CA VAL A 59 6.04 1.46 -2.71
C VAL A 59 6.72 0.56 -3.74
N LEU A 60 6.03 -0.51 -4.12
CA LEU A 60 6.44 -1.38 -5.23
C LEU A 60 5.67 -0.96 -6.48
N MET A 61 6.36 -0.34 -7.43
CA MET A 61 5.79 0.00 -8.72
C MET A 61 5.89 -1.20 -9.65
N VAL A 62 4.74 -1.64 -10.15
CA VAL A 62 4.64 -2.68 -11.18
C VAL A 62 4.25 -2.01 -12.48
N THR A 63 5.15 -2.00 -13.45
CA THR A 63 5.00 -1.20 -14.68
C THR A 63 4.98 -2.11 -15.91
N CYS A 64 4.15 -1.79 -16.90
CA CYS A 64 4.25 -2.46 -18.20
C CYS A 64 5.34 -1.83 -19.04
N LEU A 65 6.02 -2.61 -19.89
CA LEU A 65 7.05 -2.08 -20.81
C LEU A 65 6.49 -1.03 -21.78
N SER A 66 5.21 -1.12 -22.14
CA SER A 66 4.50 -0.14 -22.97
C SER A 66 4.16 1.16 -22.24
N THR A 67 4.36 1.24 -20.93
CA THR A 67 4.02 2.43 -20.13
C THR A 67 4.95 3.58 -20.48
N PRO A 68 4.42 4.75 -20.89
CA PRO A 68 5.25 5.93 -21.13
C PRO A 68 6.05 6.30 -19.87
N PRO A 69 7.37 6.52 -19.95
CA PRO A 69 8.21 6.83 -18.78
C PRO A 69 7.70 8.06 -17.99
N VAL A 70 7.09 9.02 -18.68
CA VAL A 70 6.51 10.22 -18.07
C VAL A 70 5.46 9.91 -17.01
N LYS A 71 4.68 8.83 -17.16
CA LYS A 71 3.67 8.42 -16.17
C LYS A 71 4.32 7.93 -14.88
N VAL A 72 5.40 7.16 -15.00
CA VAL A 72 6.16 6.66 -13.85
C VAL A 72 6.82 7.82 -13.11
N ILE A 73 7.46 8.73 -13.85
CA ILE A 73 8.10 9.93 -13.29
C ILE A 73 7.07 10.78 -12.55
N GLN A 74 5.92 11.07 -13.17
CA GLN A 74 4.84 11.83 -12.55
C GLN A 74 4.43 11.23 -11.20
N PHE A 75 4.14 9.92 -11.16
CA PHE A 75 3.75 9.25 -9.92
C PHE A 75 4.85 9.35 -8.85
N VAL A 76 6.11 9.11 -9.23
CA VAL A 76 7.25 9.18 -8.30
C VAL A 76 7.42 10.58 -7.71
N ASP A 77 7.32 11.62 -8.55
CA ASP A 77 7.47 13.01 -8.12
C ASP A 77 6.32 13.43 -7.19
N GLU A 78 5.08 13.10 -7.54
CA GLU A 78 3.90 13.40 -6.71
C GLU A 78 3.95 12.68 -5.36
N VAL A 79 4.37 11.41 -5.30
CA VAL A 79 4.55 10.67 -4.03
C VAL A 79 5.65 11.33 -3.21
N ARG A 80 6.82 11.59 -3.80
CA ARG A 80 7.99 12.16 -3.10
C ARG A 80 7.75 13.56 -2.58
N ALA A 81 6.86 14.32 -3.22
CA ALA A 81 6.45 15.64 -2.76
C ALA A 81 5.64 15.58 -1.44
N ARG A 82 5.00 14.44 -1.12
CA ARG A 82 4.10 14.32 0.04
C ARG A 82 4.65 13.41 1.14
N ILE A 83 5.32 12.33 0.76
CA ILE A 83 5.94 11.35 1.67
C ILE A 83 7.27 10.84 1.09
N LYS A 84 8.13 10.21 1.91
CA LYS A 84 9.44 9.70 1.46
C LYS A 84 9.58 8.17 1.62
N PRO A 85 8.73 7.35 0.96
CA PRO A 85 8.84 5.90 1.04
C PRO A 85 10.05 5.41 0.24
N GLN A 86 10.52 4.20 0.56
CA GLN A 86 11.39 3.47 -0.35
C GLN A 86 10.61 3.12 -1.62
N ILE A 87 11.08 3.53 -2.79
CA ILE A 87 10.45 3.20 -4.07
C ILE A 87 11.26 2.09 -4.74
N GLN A 88 10.59 1.02 -5.15
CA GLN A 88 11.14 -0.06 -5.97
C GLN A 88 10.30 -0.19 -7.23
N GLY A 89 10.92 -0.61 -8.33
CA GLY A 89 10.25 -0.79 -9.61
C GLY A 89 10.51 -2.18 -10.18
N THR A 90 9.49 -2.79 -10.75
CA THR A 90 9.60 -4.00 -11.56
C THR A 90 8.72 -3.87 -12.80
N PHE A 91 8.99 -4.72 -13.79
CA PHE A 91 8.18 -4.83 -14.99
C PHE A 91 7.21 -6.01 -14.88
N ALA A 92 5.99 -5.81 -15.38
CA ALA A 92 5.01 -6.87 -15.56
C ALA A 92 4.96 -7.30 -17.02
N GLU A 93 4.82 -8.60 -17.23
CA GLU A 93 4.55 -9.22 -18.53
C GLU A 93 3.06 -9.51 -18.73
N GLN A 94 2.27 -9.50 -17.65
CA GLN A 94 0.85 -9.82 -17.61
C GLN A 94 0.02 -8.63 -17.12
N ASP A 95 -1.26 -8.58 -17.51
CA ASP A 95 -2.18 -7.46 -17.25
C ASP A 95 -1.67 -6.12 -17.80
N CYS A 96 -1.01 -6.17 -18.95
CA CYS A 96 -0.59 -5.00 -19.70
C CYS A 96 -1.58 -4.74 -20.84
N PRO A 97 -2.14 -3.51 -20.93
CA PRO A 97 -2.94 -3.14 -22.09
C PRO A 97 -2.07 -3.24 -23.36
N ALA A 98 -2.70 -3.75 -24.42
CA ALA A 98 -2.09 -3.95 -25.73
C ALA A 98 -1.80 -2.63 -26.44
#